data_AF-A0A2D6TNX9-F1
#
_entry.id   AF-A0A2D6TNX9-F1
#
_cell.length_a   1.000
_cell.length_b   1.000
_cell.length_c   1.000
_cell.angle_alpha   90.00
_cell.angle_beta   90.00
_cell.angle_gamma   90.00
#
_symmetry.space_group_name_H-M   'P 1'
#
loop_
_entity.id
_entity.type
_entity.pdbx_description
1 polymer ?
#
loop_
_entity_poly.entity_id
_entity_poly.type
_entity_poly.pdbx_seq_one_letter_code
_entity_poly.pdbx_strand_id
1 'polypeptide(L)'
;MAKKKKFNFRKFLRPKEAKLNAVKFGVAGGITTAICVFFTTIMGMLGLFGGLTGWTSLIAEAYGSFGYGVSFLGAVLGAIYSFIDGFILIWIFALIYNKLL
;
A
#
# COMPACT_ATOMS: atom_id res chain seq x y z
N MET A 1 -2.54 -58.33 -22.53
CA MET A 1 -3.18 -57.58 -21.42
C MET A 1 -2.74 -56.12 -21.47
N ALA A 2 -3.62 -55.17 -21.81
CA ALA A 2 -3.27 -53.75 -21.85
C ALA A 2 -3.43 -53.10 -20.46
N LYS A 3 -2.34 -52.55 -19.89
CA LYS A 3 -2.36 -51.77 -18.64
C LYS A 3 -3.15 -50.48 -18.87
N LYS A 4 -4.35 -50.36 -18.29
CA LYS A 4 -5.09 -49.09 -18.24
C LYS A 4 -4.27 -48.05 -17.46
N LYS A 5 -3.73 -47.06 -18.17
CA LYS A 5 -3.03 -45.90 -17.60
C LYS A 5 -4.06 -45.09 -16.80
N LYS A 6 -4.05 -45.20 -15.45
CA LYS A 6 -4.94 -44.40 -14.59
C LYS A 6 -4.66 -42.93 -14.82
N PHE A 7 -5.61 -42.23 -15.43
CA PHE A 7 -5.53 -40.80 -15.65
C PHE A 7 -5.52 -40.08 -14.31
N ASN A 8 -4.43 -39.37 -14.01
CA ASN A 8 -4.24 -38.72 -12.72
C ASN A 8 -4.84 -37.31 -12.75
N PHE A 9 -6.10 -37.19 -12.32
CA PHE A 9 -6.83 -35.92 -12.21
C PHE A 9 -6.15 -34.87 -11.31
N ARG A 10 -5.22 -35.27 -10.42
CA ARG A 10 -4.50 -34.33 -9.55
C ARG A 10 -3.62 -33.33 -10.31
N LYS A 11 -3.30 -33.59 -11.59
CA LYS A 11 -2.54 -32.67 -12.44
C LYS A 11 -3.32 -31.40 -12.82
N PHE A 12 -4.66 -31.42 -12.69
CA PHE A 12 -5.55 -30.30 -13.03
C PHE A 12 -6.11 -29.58 -11.81
N LEU A 13 -5.70 -29.95 -10.59
CA LEU A 13 -6.04 -29.17 -9.41
C LEU A 13 -5.29 -27.84 -9.51
N ARG A 14 -6.02 -26.73 -9.69
CA ARG A 14 -5.42 -25.39 -9.60
C ARG A 14 -4.68 -25.30 -8.27
N PRO A 15 -3.44 -24.78 -8.24
CA PRO A 15 -2.77 -24.53 -6.97
C PRO A 15 -3.70 -23.70 -6.10
N LYS A 16 -3.86 -24.10 -4.84
CA LYS A 16 -4.72 -23.42 -3.88
C LYS A 16 -4.24 -21.98 -3.77
N GLU A 17 -5.01 -21.04 -4.31
CA GLU A 17 -4.59 -19.64 -4.39
C GLU A 17 -4.36 -19.10 -2.96
N ALA A 18 -3.25 -18.41 -2.75
CA ALA A 18 -2.83 -17.99 -1.42
C ALA A 18 -3.65 -16.79 -0.96
N LYS A 19 -4.53 -16.99 0.03
CA LYS A 19 -5.30 -15.91 0.65
C LYS A 19 -4.37 -14.92 1.36
N LEU A 20 -4.56 -13.64 1.11
CA LEU A 20 -3.86 -12.57 1.81
C LEU A 20 -4.47 -12.36 3.20
N ASN A 21 -3.63 -12.16 4.22
CA ASN A 21 -4.11 -11.69 5.51
C ASN A 21 -4.33 -10.17 5.40
N ALA A 22 -5.58 -9.75 5.28
CA ALA A 22 -5.92 -8.35 5.00
C ALA A 22 -5.35 -7.38 6.02
N VAL A 23 -5.37 -7.70 7.33
CA VAL A 23 -4.84 -6.81 8.37
C VAL A 23 -3.33 -6.67 8.25
N LYS A 24 -2.59 -7.78 8.10
CA LYS A 24 -1.13 -7.73 7.92
C LYS A 24 -0.76 -6.95 6.65
N PHE A 25 -1.53 -7.12 5.58
CA PHE A 25 -1.31 -6.43 4.32
C PHE A 25 -1.61 -4.94 4.44
N GLY A 26 -2.70 -4.56 5.11
CA GLY A 26 -3.03 -3.18 5.44
C GLY A 26 -1.91 -2.52 6.26
N VAL A 27 -1.44 -3.16 7.34
CA VAL A 27 -0.34 -2.61 8.15
C VAL A 27 0.92 -2.41 7.32
N ALA A 28 1.30 -3.37 6.47
CA ALA A 28 2.44 -3.22 5.57
C ALA A 28 2.24 -2.03 4.60
N GLY A 29 1.04 -1.88 4.05
CA GLY A 29 0.63 -0.74 3.22
C GLY A 29 0.81 0.59 3.94
N GLY A 30 0.23 0.72 5.13
CA GLY A 30 0.32 1.93 5.95
C GLY A 30 1.75 2.29 6.33
N ILE A 31 2.59 1.34 6.75
CA ILE A 31 4.00 1.60 7.06
C ILE A 31 4.74 2.11 5.83
N THR A 32 4.50 1.48 4.68
CA THR A 32 5.18 1.84 3.43
C THR A 32 4.82 3.26 3.00
N THR A 33 3.53 3.62 3.01
CA THR A 33 3.07 4.96 2.64
C THR A 33 3.50 6.02 3.65
N ALA A 34 3.52 5.69 4.95
CA ALA A 34 4.04 6.57 6.00
C ALA A 34 5.50 6.96 5.75
N ILE A 35 6.36 5.97 5.50
CA ILE A 35 7.78 6.17 5.21
C ILE A 35 7.93 7.00 3.93
N CYS A 36 7.22 6.66 2.86
CA CYS A 36 7.30 7.38 1.59
C CYS A 36 6.92 8.87 1.75
N VAL A 37 5.81 9.16 2.42
CA VAL A 37 5.36 10.54 2.63
C VAL A 37 6.32 11.30 3.54
N PHE A 38 6.76 10.70 4.64
CA PHE A 38 7.73 11.33 5.55
C PHE A 38 8.98 11.79 4.79
N PHE A 39 9.63 10.88 4.06
CA PHE A 39 10.84 11.22 3.31
C PHE A 39 10.57 12.20 2.17
N THR A 40 9.43 12.07 1.47
CA THR A 40 9.06 12.98 0.39
C THR A 40 8.88 14.41 0.90
N THR A 41 8.22 14.60 2.05
CA THR A 41 8.05 15.92 2.68
C THR A 41 9.39 16.48 3.17
N ILE A 42 10.26 15.65 3.76
CA ILE A 42 11.60 16.08 4.19
C ILE A 42 12.47 16.49 2.99
N MET A 43 12.47 15.69 1.92
CA MET A 43 13.23 16.01 0.70
C MET A 43 12.69 17.26 0.02
N GLY A 44 11.36 17.42 -0.04
CA GLY A 44 10.72 18.64 -0.53
C GLY A 44 11.07 19.87 0.29
N MET A 45 11.12 19.75 1.63
CA MET A 45 11.56 20.82 2.54
C MET A 45 13.02 21.23 2.29
N LEU A 46 13.89 20.26 1.99
CA LEU A 46 15.30 20.50 1.67
C LEU A 46 15.52 20.99 0.23
N GLY A 47 14.47 21.12 -0.58
CA GLY A 47 14.58 21.51 -1.99
C GLY A 47 15.25 20.44 -2.86
N LEU A 48 15.34 19.20 -2.37
CA LEU A 48 15.92 18.09 -3.10
C LEU A 48 14.86 17.56 -4.07
N PHE A 49 15.14 17.66 -5.37
CA PHE A 49 14.29 17.20 -6.49
C PHE A 49 13.00 18.03 -6.70
N GLY A 50 13.01 18.90 -7.73
CA GLY A 50 11.85 19.73 -8.10
C GLY A 50 10.58 18.97 -8.49
N GLY A 51 10.67 17.67 -8.78
CA GLY A 51 9.49 16.82 -9.04
C GLY A 51 8.65 16.50 -7.80
N LEU A 52 9.21 16.62 -6.58
CA LEU A 52 8.48 16.32 -5.33
C LEU A 52 7.48 17.42 -4.96
N THR A 53 7.56 18.59 -5.58
CA THR A 53 6.64 19.71 -5.35
C THR A 53 5.20 19.34 -5.69
N GLY A 54 4.99 18.58 -6.78
CA GLY A 54 3.64 18.12 -7.16
C GLY A 54 3.07 17.07 -6.19
N TRP A 55 3.90 16.20 -5.64
CA TRP A 55 3.47 15.22 -4.64
C TRP A 55 3.12 15.91 -3.32
N THR A 56 3.96 16.82 -2.85
CA THR A 56 3.75 17.54 -1.59
C THR A 56 2.58 18.52 -1.68
N SER A 57 2.30 19.10 -2.84
CA SER A 57 1.11 19.96 -3.05
C SER A 57 -0.19 19.16 -2.97
N LEU A 58 -0.26 17.96 -3.56
CA LEU A 58 -1.44 17.10 -3.45
C LEU A 58 -1.73 16.71 -2.00
N ILE A 59 -0.69 16.42 -1.21
CA ILE A 59 -0.85 16.12 0.21
C ILE A 59 -1.31 17.37 0.98
N ALA A 60 -0.82 18.55 0.60
CA ALA A 60 -1.29 19.82 1.19
C ALA A 60 -2.73 20.15 0.82
N GLU A 61 -3.20 19.81 -0.38
CA GLU A 61 -4.61 19.95 -0.75
C GLU A 61 -5.50 19.02 0.08
N ALA A 62 -5.06 17.77 0.31
CA ALA A 62 -5.82 16.80 1.10
C ALA A 62 -5.83 17.12 2.60
N TYR A 63 -4.67 17.51 3.16
CA TYR A 63 -4.44 17.55 4.61
C TYR A 63 -4.01 18.91 5.14
N GLY A 64 -3.89 19.94 4.29
CA GLY A 64 -3.44 21.28 4.71
C GLY A 64 -4.36 21.93 5.72
N SER A 65 -5.68 21.75 5.57
CA SER A 65 -6.69 22.19 6.55
C SER A 65 -6.56 21.49 7.91
N PHE A 66 -5.92 20.32 7.95
CA PHE A 66 -5.63 19.56 9.16
C PHE A 66 -4.23 19.82 9.72
N GLY A 67 -3.51 20.80 9.18
CA GLY A 67 -2.20 21.24 9.68
C GLY A 67 -0.99 20.65 8.95
N TYR A 68 -1.19 19.90 7.87
CA TYR A 68 -0.08 19.50 7.01
C TYR A 68 0.52 20.71 6.27
N GLY A 69 1.85 20.73 6.17
CA GLY A 69 2.59 21.65 5.32
C GLY A 69 3.99 21.10 5.06
N VAL A 70 4.73 21.64 4.09
CA VAL A 70 6.10 21.18 3.78
C VAL A 70 7.07 21.66 4.86
N SER A 71 7.12 20.91 5.96
CA SER A 71 7.91 21.18 7.16
C SER A 71 8.17 19.87 7.92
N PHE A 72 9.03 19.89 8.94
CA PHE A 72 9.26 18.72 9.77
C PHE A 72 7.98 18.23 10.49
N LEU A 73 7.20 19.15 11.07
CA LEU A 73 5.93 18.80 11.72
C LEU A 73 4.94 18.22 10.70
N GLY A 74 4.86 18.82 9.52
CA GLY A 74 4.02 18.31 8.45
C GLY A 74 4.49 16.96 7.90
N ALA A 75 5.80 16.64 7.93
CA ALA A 75 6.29 15.32 7.59
C ALA A 75 5.79 14.25 8.58
N VAL A 76 5.79 14.56 9.89
CA VAL A 76 5.24 13.68 10.93
C VAL A 76 3.72 13.50 10.76
N LEU A 77 2.98 14.59 10.60
CA LEU A 77 1.53 14.55 10.38
C LEU A 77 1.17 13.80 9.09
N GLY A 78 1.89 14.09 8.00
CA GLY A 78 1.73 13.44 6.71
C GLY A 78 1.99 11.93 6.80
N ALA A 79 2.99 11.50 7.58
CA ALA A 79 3.24 10.08 7.81
C ALA A 79 2.10 9.39 8.56
N ILE A 80 1.48 10.07 9.54
CA ILE A 80 0.32 9.54 10.27
C ILE A 80 -0.90 9.43 9.35
N TYR A 81 -1.21 10.49 8.59
CA TYR A 81 -2.35 10.48 7.66
C TYR A 81 -2.16 9.44 6.57
N SER A 82 -0.97 9.37 5.97
CA SER A 82 -0.70 8.39 4.92
C SER A 82 -0.60 6.96 5.45
N PHE A 83 -0.24 6.75 6.72
CA PHE A 83 -0.37 5.44 7.36
C PHE A 83 -1.82 4.97 7.36
N ILE A 84 -2.74 5.83 7.78
CA ILE A 84 -4.17 5.52 7.87
C ILE A 84 -4.73 5.24 6.47
N ASP A 85 -4.44 6.10 5.50
CA ASP A 85 -4.89 5.92 4.11
C ASP A 85 -4.31 4.66 3.48
N GLY A 86 -3.00 4.45 3.61
CA GLY A 86 -2.31 3.29 3.09
C GLY A 86 -2.80 2.00 3.74
N PHE A 87 -3.12 2.04 5.04
CA PHE A 87 -3.73 0.91 5.74
C PHE A 87 -5.09 0.59 5.13
N ILE A 88 -5.99 1.57 5.05
CA ILE A 88 -7.37 1.36 4.59
C ILE A 88 -7.37 0.88 3.14
N LEU A 89 -6.62 1.54 2.25
CA LEU A 89 -6.58 1.23 0.83
C LEU A 89 -6.08 -0.20 0.59
N ILE A 90 -4.96 -0.58 1.21
CA ILE A 90 -4.34 -1.88 1.01
C ILE A 90 -5.12 -2.99 1.73
N TRP A 91 -5.75 -2.68 2.87
CA TRP A 91 -6.68 -3.59 3.54
C TRP A 91 -7.90 -3.90 2.66
N ILE A 92 -8.54 -2.89 2.07
CA ILE A 92 -9.66 -3.06 1.13
C ILE A 92 -9.21 -3.86 -0.09
N PHE A 93 -8.04 -3.54 -0.66
CA PHE A 93 -7.48 -4.29 -1.78
C PHE A 93 -7.33 -5.78 -1.44
N ALA A 94 -6.79 -6.12 -0.28
CA ALA A 94 -6.64 -7.50 0.15
C ALA A 94 -7.99 -8.21 0.33
N LEU A 95 -9.03 -7.52 0.81
CA LEU A 95 -10.40 -8.07 0.90
C LEU A 95 -10.97 -8.36 -0.49
N ILE A 96 -10.82 -7.43 -1.44
CA ILE A 96 -11.27 -7.61 -2.82
C ILE A 96 -10.53 -8.78 -3.46
N TYR A 97 -9.21 -8.82 -3.35
CA TYR A 97 -8.38 -9.90 -3.87
C TYR A 97 -8.86 -11.26 -3.34
N ASN A 98 -9.04 -11.38 -2.03
CA ASN A 98 -9.51 -12.61 -1.39
C ASN A 98 -10.93 -13.03 -1.80
N LYS A 99 -11.77 -12.10 -2.25
CA LYS A 99 -13.12 -12.36 -2.75
C LYS A 99 -13.11 -12.88 -4.19
N LEU A 100 -12.05 -12.58 -4.96
CA LEU A 100 -11.88 -13.00 -6.35
C LEU A 100 -11.18 -14.36 -6.51
N LEU A 101 -10.58 -14.90 -5.44
CA LEU A 101 -10.04 -16.28 -5.37
C LEU A 101 -11.14 -17.32 -5.14
#